data_AF-A0A1X7SDQ2-F1
#
_entry.id   AF-A0A1X7SDQ2-F1
#
_cell.length_a   1.000
_cell.length_b   1.000
_cell.length_c   1.000
_cell.angle_alpha   90.00
_cell.angle_beta   90.00
_cell.angle_gamma   90.00
#
_symmetry.space_group_name_H-M   'P 1'
#
loop_
_entity.id
_entity.type
_entity.pdbx_description
1 polymer ?
#
loop_
_entity_poly.entity_id
_entity_poly.type
_entity_poly.pdbx_seq_one_letter_code
_entity_poly.pdbx_strand_id
1 'polypeptide(L)'
;MRQHYKHQPIVATDWPPRIGKDYFGRLALVEKQDSTTQAESAWHMLRGQVDKTVKLTGNKEISVEDVLQPTDSSLSLRVVIDGPPGIGKTTLCRKLLNMWSNGTLVHQQYDLVLYCPLRNSKIATATTLADLFVRQLKRYKNVPEWFEGRDGEGLLIMFDGWDELSEQLRQSSLAASIICKDELDQCSVIVTSRSYASTSLLEIMSNLSRHVQVIGFSGEEISTVIIQTLQKDTKLAQELIDENTERNKYKSHFTTTHSSKDSQLAVKLINDLQVRNE
;
A
#
# COMPACT_ATOMS: atom_id res chain seq x y z
N MET A 1 -23.09 -2.22 -4.92
CA MET A 1 -21.75 -2.85 -4.87
C MET A 1 -20.96 -2.54 -3.59
N ARG A 2 -21.02 -1.32 -3.03
CA ARG A 2 -20.33 -0.95 -1.76
C ARG A 2 -20.50 -1.97 -0.62
N GLN A 3 -21.70 -2.55 -0.44
CA GLN A 3 -21.96 -3.57 0.58
C GLN A 3 -21.08 -4.84 0.48
N HIS A 4 -20.60 -5.23 -0.71
CA HIS A 4 -19.72 -6.40 -0.85
C HIS A 4 -18.36 -6.19 -0.18
N TYR A 5 -17.86 -4.95 -0.18
CA TYR A 5 -16.60 -4.58 0.46
C TYR A 5 -16.74 -4.41 1.98
N LYS A 6 -17.92 -3.97 2.47
CA LYS A 6 -18.20 -3.87 3.91
C LYS A 6 -18.05 -5.21 4.66
N HIS A 7 -18.30 -6.32 3.98
CA HIS A 7 -18.23 -7.67 4.56
C HIS A 7 -16.90 -8.39 4.25
N GLN A 8 -15.98 -7.77 3.49
CA GLN A 8 -14.64 -8.34 3.37
C GLN A 8 -13.89 -8.13 4.69
N PRO A 9 -13.09 -9.12 5.15
CA PRO A 9 -12.40 -9.08 6.44
C PRO A 9 -11.17 -8.13 6.45
N ILE A 10 -11.32 -6.95 5.84
CA ILE A 10 -10.39 -5.84 6.00
C ILE A 10 -11.11 -4.87 6.91
N VAL A 11 -10.71 -4.90 8.18
CA VAL A 11 -11.45 -4.36 9.32
C VAL A 11 -11.55 -2.83 9.20
N ALA A 12 -12.75 -2.31 9.46
CA ALA A 12 -13.12 -0.92 9.24
C ALA A 12 -12.39 0.10 10.12
N THR A 13 -11.89 -0.32 11.28
CA THR A 13 -11.37 0.60 12.29
C THR A 13 -9.86 0.81 12.16
N ASP A 14 -9.10 -0.21 11.81
CA ASP A 14 -7.69 -0.21 12.17
C ASP A 14 -6.82 -0.81 11.04
N TRP A 15 -5.61 -0.28 10.85
CA TRP A 15 -4.84 -0.47 9.64
C TRP A 15 -3.31 -0.44 9.82
N PRO A 16 -2.53 -1.55 9.72
CA PRO A 16 -2.67 -2.73 8.82
C PRO A 16 -3.00 -4.07 9.56
N PRO A 17 -3.15 -5.24 8.89
CA PRO A 17 -4.07 -6.32 9.28
C PRO A 17 -3.79 -6.91 10.67
N ARG A 18 -4.90 -7.29 11.35
CA ARG A 18 -4.95 -7.84 12.71
C ARG A 18 -3.80 -8.79 12.99
N ILE A 19 -2.93 -8.36 13.89
CA ILE A 19 -2.22 -9.29 14.74
C ILE A 19 -2.95 -9.13 16.10
N GLY A 20 -3.40 -10.23 16.72
CA GLY A 20 -4.18 -10.15 17.98
C GLY A 20 -5.62 -9.61 17.86
N LYS A 21 -6.23 -9.21 18.99
CA LYS A 21 -7.64 -8.81 19.10
C LYS A 21 -7.90 -7.32 18.84
N ASP A 22 -6.98 -6.41 19.20
CA ASP A 22 -7.36 -5.01 19.45
C ASP A 22 -6.41 -3.92 18.92
N TYR A 23 -5.34 -4.24 18.16
CA TYR A 23 -4.45 -3.20 17.63
C TYR A 23 -3.85 -3.52 16.27
N PHE A 24 -3.70 -2.45 15.48
CA PHE A 24 -3.19 -2.45 14.13
C PHE A 24 -2.18 -1.32 14.13
N GLY A 25 -0.96 -1.57 13.66
CA GLY A 25 0.00 -0.48 13.50
C GLY A 25 -0.53 0.59 12.54
N ARG A 26 0.24 1.59 12.12
CA ARG A 26 -0.10 2.52 11.04
C ARG A 26 1.06 2.56 10.05
N LEU A 27 0.76 2.31 8.77
CA LEU A 27 1.78 2.47 7.75
C LEU A 27 2.06 3.95 7.57
N ALA A 28 3.30 4.36 7.80
CA ALA A 28 3.75 5.69 7.46
C ALA A 28 3.91 5.80 5.94
N LEU A 29 3.48 6.94 5.41
CA LEU A 29 3.43 7.24 3.99
C LEU A 29 4.17 8.55 3.74
N VAL A 30 4.90 8.59 2.64
CA VAL A 30 5.65 9.76 2.23
C VAL A 30 5.28 10.10 0.80
N GLU A 31 4.84 11.33 0.56
CA GLU A 31 4.72 11.91 -0.76
C GLU A 31 6.10 12.38 -1.23
N LYS A 32 6.49 11.94 -2.43
CA LYS A 32 7.76 12.31 -3.07
C LYS A 32 7.55 13.48 -4.02
N GLN A 33 8.36 14.52 -3.86
CA GLN A 33 8.38 15.66 -4.78
C GLN A 33 9.44 15.53 -5.87
N ASP A 34 10.55 14.82 -5.61
CA ASP A 34 11.64 14.59 -6.56
C ASP A 34 12.04 13.10 -6.61
N SER A 35 12.27 12.59 -7.83
CA SER A 35 12.69 11.19 -8.06
C SER A 35 14.15 10.89 -7.65
N THR A 36 14.94 11.94 -7.40
CA THR A 36 16.38 11.85 -7.11
C THR A 36 16.71 11.19 -5.76
N THR A 37 15.77 11.20 -4.81
CA THR A 37 15.95 10.63 -3.46
C THR A 37 15.62 9.13 -3.39
N GLN A 38 15.28 8.50 -4.52
CA GLN A 38 14.82 7.10 -4.55
C GLN A 38 15.88 6.11 -4.09
N ALA A 39 17.14 6.31 -4.49
CA ALA A 39 18.25 5.48 -4.04
C ALA A 39 18.48 5.63 -2.53
N GLU A 40 18.55 6.86 -2.02
CA GLU A 40 18.77 7.15 -0.60
C GLU A 40 17.63 6.64 0.30
N SER A 41 16.38 6.77 -0.17
CA SER A 41 15.21 6.19 0.49
C SER A 41 15.30 4.65 0.56
N ALA A 42 15.72 4.00 -0.53
CA ALA A 42 15.94 2.56 -0.56
C ALA A 42 17.07 2.13 0.39
N TRP A 43 18.16 2.89 0.45
CA TRP A 43 19.27 2.68 1.39
C TRP A 43 18.82 2.71 2.85
N HIS A 44 17.99 3.68 3.24
CA HIS A 44 17.46 3.76 4.60
C HIS A 44 16.47 2.62 4.92
N MET A 45 15.60 2.26 3.98
CA MET A 45 14.66 1.14 4.15
C MET A 45 15.38 -0.20 4.34
N LEU A 46 16.44 -0.47 3.56
CA LEU A 46 17.24 -1.70 3.69
C LEU A 46 17.91 -1.83 5.05
N ARG A 47 18.20 -0.72 5.73
CA ARG A 47 18.82 -0.69 7.06
C ARG A 47 17.81 -0.58 8.22
N GLY A 48 16.51 -0.66 7.93
CA GLY A 48 15.46 -0.48 8.93
C GLY A 48 15.39 0.94 9.51
N GLN A 49 16.01 1.93 8.85
CA GLN A 49 16.05 3.32 9.29
C GLN A 49 14.93 4.14 8.63
N VAL A 50 13.71 3.60 8.63
CA VAL A 50 12.55 4.14 7.90
C VAL A 50 12.17 5.56 8.34
N ASP A 51 12.39 5.92 9.60
CA ASP A 51 12.15 7.28 10.11
C ASP A 51 13.11 8.31 9.49
N LYS A 52 14.27 7.88 8.98
CA LYS A 52 15.19 8.78 8.26
C LYS A 52 14.69 9.08 6.85
N THR A 53 13.92 8.18 6.24
CA THR A 53 13.31 8.39 4.92
C THR A 53 12.30 9.54 4.95
N VAL A 54 11.55 9.70 6.04
CA VAL A 54 10.64 10.85 6.25
C VAL A 54 11.41 12.18 6.31
N LYS A 55 12.63 12.15 6.86
CA LYS A 55 13.48 13.33 7.06
C LYS A 55 14.31 13.71 5.83
N LEU A 56 14.23 12.96 4.74
CA LEU A 56 14.91 13.31 3.50
C LEU A 56 14.30 14.58 2.90
N THR A 57 15.16 15.45 2.38
CA THR A 57 14.75 16.72 1.75
C THR A 57 13.80 16.45 0.57
N GLY A 58 12.65 17.14 0.53
CA GLY A 58 11.64 16.98 -0.53
C GLY A 58 10.60 15.89 -0.29
N ASN A 59 10.72 15.12 0.80
CA ASN A 59 9.70 14.18 1.24
C ASN A 59 8.72 14.85 2.20
N LYS A 60 7.42 14.59 2.02
CA LYS A 60 6.36 15.06 2.93
C LYS A 60 5.61 13.87 3.50
N GLU A 61 5.51 13.78 4.82
CA GLU A 61 4.63 12.80 5.46
C GLU A 61 3.18 13.09 5.10
N ILE A 62 2.44 12.05 4.69
CA ILE A 62 1.02 12.16 4.34
C ILE A 62 0.19 11.13 5.11
N SER A 63 -1.06 11.48 5.38
CA SER A 63 -2.03 10.55 5.93
C SER A 63 -2.63 9.66 4.84
N VAL A 64 -3.32 8.58 5.23
CA VAL A 64 -4.00 7.69 4.26
C VAL A 64 -5.15 8.44 3.58
N GLU A 65 -5.78 9.34 4.31
CA GLU A 65 -6.89 10.18 3.88
C GLU A 65 -6.47 11.12 2.75
N ASP A 66 -5.22 11.58 2.78
CA ASP A 66 -4.67 12.53 1.81
C ASP A 66 -4.22 11.86 0.51
N VAL A 67 -4.11 10.52 0.44
CA VAL A 67 -3.62 9.79 -0.75
C VAL A 67 -4.45 10.13 -2.00
N LEU A 68 -5.75 10.36 -1.82
CA LEU A 68 -6.70 10.72 -2.88
C LEU A 68 -7.15 12.18 -2.83
N GLN A 69 -6.45 13.03 -2.07
CA GLN A 69 -6.73 14.46 -2.07
C GLN A 69 -6.34 15.07 -3.42
N PRO A 70 -7.24 15.79 -4.12
CA PRO A 70 -6.90 16.47 -5.35
C PRO A 70 -5.79 17.51 -5.15
N THR A 71 -4.81 17.54 -6.05
CA THR A 71 -3.72 18.52 -6.06
C THR A 71 -4.08 19.78 -6.85
N ASP A 72 -4.97 19.67 -7.84
CA ASP A 72 -5.44 20.74 -8.73
C ASP A 72 -6.97 20.71 -8.89
N SER A 73 -7.51 21.50 -9.83
CA SER A 73 -8.93 21.48 -10.22
C SER A 73 -9.37 20.20 -10.96
N SER A 74 -8.43 19.30 -11.30
CA SER A 74 -8.76 18.03 -11.96
C SER A 74 -9.19 16.97 -10.94
N LEU A 75 -10.33 16.33 -11.21
CA LEU A 75 -10.85 15.24 -10.40
C LEU A 75 -10.29 13.87 -10.83
N SER A 76 -9.62 13.78 -11.98
CA SER A 76 -9.03 12.55 -12.53
C SER A 76 -7.61 12.34 -12.00
N LEU A 77 -7.46 11.64 -10.88
CA LEU A 77 -6.15 11.45 -10.23
C LEU A 77 -5.35 10.32 -10.87
N ARG A 78 -4.02 10.48 -10.88
CA ARG A 78 -3.05 9.44 -11.23
C ARG A 78 -2.05 9.30 -10.09
N VAL A 79 -2.22 8.27 -9.27
CA VAL A 79 -1.45 8.07 -8.04
C VAL A 79 -0.57 6.81 -8.17
N VAL A 80 0.74 6.98 -8.00
CA VAL A 80 1.68 5.86 -7.89
C VAL A 80 1.95 5.59 -6.42
N ILE A 81 1.86 4.32 -6.03
CA ILE A 81 2.23 3.85 -4.68
C ILE A 81 3.37 2.85 -4.83
N ASP A 82 4.58 3.24 -4.40
CA ASP A 82 5.73 2.35 -4.42
C ASP A 82 6.26 1.97 -3.04
N GLY A 83 7.15 0.99 -3.02
CA GLY A 83 7.81 0.52 -1.81
C GLY A 83 8.39 -0.89 -1.98
N PRO A 84 9.21 -1.37 -1.03
CA PRO A 84 9.75 -2.73 -1.03
C PRO A 84 8.68 -3.84 -1.03
N PRO A 85 9.02 -5.08 -1.42
CA PRO A 85 8.11 -6.22 -1.25
C PRO A 85 7.76 -6.41 0.23
N GLY A 86 6.51 -6.77 0.53
CA GLY A 86 6.04 -7.00 1.89
C GLY A 86 5.75 -5.75 2.74
N ILE A 87 6.09 -4.54 2.28
CA ILE A 87 5.95 -3.30 3.07
C ILE A 87 4.49 -2.87 3.34
N GLY A 88 3.52 -3.44 2.61
CA GLY A 88 2.11 -3.16 2.82
C GLY A 88 1.39 -2.38 1.72
N LYS A 89 1.88 -2.36 0.47
CA LYS A 89 1.21 -1.66 -0.65
C LYS A 89 -0.19 -2.19 -0.98
N THR A 90 -0.32 -3.49 -1.27
CA THR A 90 -1.62 -4.17 -1.45
C THR A 90 -2.55 -3.94 -0.26
N THR A 91 -1.93 -3.94 0.90
CA THR A 91 -2.57 -3.65 2.17
C THR A 91 -3.19 -2.24 2.02
N LEU A 92 -2.41 -1.18 1.76
CA LEU A 92 -2.90 0.20 1.66
C LEU A 92 -4.08 0.33 0.67
N CYS A 93 -4.02 -0.36 -0.47
CA CYS A 93 -5.14 -0.42 -1.42
C CYS A 93 -6.45 -0.94 -0.79
N ARG A 94 -6.35 -2.02 -0.02
CA ARG A 94 -7.49 -2.60 0.71
C ARG A 94 -8.05 -1.66 1.78
N LYS A 95 -7.21 -0.84 2.42
CA LYS A 95 -7.66 0.20 3.35
C LYS A 95 -8.49 1.27 2.65
N LEU A 96 -7.98 1.81 1.54
CA LEU A 96 -8.70 2.82 0.76
C LEU A 96 -10.05 2.29 0.26
N LEU A 97 -10.10 1.03 -0.22
CA LEU A 97 -11.35 0.35 -0.58
C LEU A 97 -12.32 0.25 0.60
N ASN A 98 -11.82 -0.14 1.76
CA ASN A 98 -12.62 -0.21 2.98
C ASN A 98 -13.18 1.17 3.35
N MET A 99 -12.34 2.21 3.38
CA MET A 99 -12.73 3.58 3.69
C MET A 99 -13.79 4.11 2.73
N TRP A 100 -13.61 3.89 1.42
CA TRP A 100 -14.64 4.20 0.42
C TRP A 100 -15.95 3.44 0.68
N SER A 101 -15.87 2.15 0.98
CA SER A 101 -17.07 1.33 1.23
C SER A 101 -17.85 1.76 2.47
N ASN A 102 -17.15 2.27 3.49
CA ASN A 102 -17.72 2.76 4.74
C ASN A 102 -18.09 4.25 4.71
N GLY A 103 -17.72 4.96 3.65
CA GLY A 103 -17.95 6.39 3.53
C GLY A 103 -17.10 7.22 4.51
N THR A 104 -15.94 6.72 4.91
CA THR A 104 -14.98 7.47 5.74
C THR A 104 -13.89 8.13 4.91
N LEU A 105 -13.79 7.80 3.61
CA LEU A 105 -12.93 8.53 2.69
C LEU A 105 -13.48 9.95 2.53
N VAL A 106 -12.67 10.97 2.85
CA VAL A 106 -13.11 12.38 2.84
C VAL A 106 -13.57 12.83 1.46
N HIS A 107 -12.86 12.40 0.41
CA HIS A 107 -13.15 12.73 -0.98
C HIS A 107 -13.98 11.64 -1.67
N GLN A 108 -15.27 11.54 -1.32
CA GLN A 108 -16.20 10.54 -1.90
C GLN A 108 -16.70 10.88 -3.31
N GLN A 109 -15.81 11.25 -4.22
CA GLN A 109 -16.20 11.58 -5.59
C GLN A 109 -16.45 10.36 -6.50
N TYR A 110 -16.26 9.14 -5.99
CA TYR A 110 -16.34 7.92 -6.79
C TYR A 110 -17.64 7.14 -6.59
N ASP A 111 -18.36 6.96 -7.69
CA ASP A 111 -19.54 6.09 -7.80
C ASP A 111 -19.15 4.61 -7.68
N LEU A 112 -18.00 4.24 -8.24
CA LEU A 112 -17.46 2.89 -8.23
C LEU A 112 -15.94 2.89 -8.01
N VAL A 113 -15.47 1.90 -7.24
CA VAL A 113 -14.06 1.56 -7.13
C VAL A 113 -13.86 0.12 -7.61
N LEU A 114 -12.93 -0.07 -8.54
CA LEU A 114 -12.49 -1.38 -9.04
C LEU A 114 -11.13 -1.72 -8.44
N TYR A 115 -11.02 -2.88 -7.82
CA TYR A 115 -9.75 -3.44 -7.36
C TYR A 115 -9.28 -4.51 -8.33
N CYS A 116 -8.15 -4.27 -8.98
CA CYS A 116 -7.63 -5.03 -10.10
C CYS A 116 -6.23 -5.56 -9.78
N PRO A 117 -6.10 -6.75 -9.16
CA PRO A 117 -4.79 -7.39 -8.95
C PRO A 117 -4.20 -7.83 -10.30
N LEU A 118 -3.03 -7.30 -10.65
CA LEU A 118 -2.39 -7.57 -11.93
C LEU A 118 -1.75 -8.97 -12.01
N ARG A 119 -1.46 -9.64 -10.89
CA ARG A 119 -1.22 -11.09 -10.87
C ARG A 119 -2.34 -11.96 -11.43
N ASN A 120 -3.58 -11.45 -11.47
CA ASN A 120 -4.69 -12.21 -12.04
C ASN A 120 -4.61 -12.11 -13.55
N SER A 121 -4.32 -13.23 -14.22
CA SER A 121 -4.15 -13.26 -15.69
C SER A 121 -5.35 -12.68 -16.44
N LYS A 122 -6.59 -12.89 -15.96
CA LYS A 122 -7.78 -12.32 -16.60
C LYS A 122 -7.82 -10.79 -16.57
N ILE A 123 -7.29 -10.20 -15.51
CA ILE A 123 -7.18 -8.74 -15.36
C ILE A 123 -5.98 -8.23 -16.17
N ALA A 124 -4.84 -8.94 -16.10
CA ALA A 124 -3.63 -8.57 -16.81
C ALA A 124 -3.80 -8.53 -18.34
N THR A 125 -4.61 -9.45 -18.88
CA THR A 125 -4.89 -9.56 -20.32
C THR A 125 -6.28 -9.03 -20.70
N ALA A 126 -6.90 -8.21 -19.84
CA ALA A 126 -8.17 -7.57 -20.14
C ALA A 126 -8.03 -6.67 -21.37
N THR A 127 -9.05 -6.70 -22.24
CA THR A 127 -9.10 -5.90 -23.48
C THR A 127 -10.18 -4.84 -23.45
N THR A 128 -11.20 -5.00 -22.60
CA THR A 128 -12.31 -4.08 -22.43
C THR A 128 -12.54 -3.75 -20.96
N LEU A 129 -13.22 -2.64 -20.65
CA LEU A 129 -13.57 -2.32 -19.26
C LEU A 129 -14.41 -3.44 -18.62
N ALA A 130 -15.28 -4.08 -19.40
CA ALA A 130 -16.11 -5.21 -18.95
C ALA A 130 -15.29 -6.43 -18.50
N ASP A 131 -14.10 -6.64 -19.05
CA ASP A 131 -13.20 -7.74 -18.68
C ASP A 131 -12.62 -7.56 -17.27
N LEU A 132 -12.50 -6.31 -16.79
CA LEU A 132 -12.08 -6.02 -15.42
C LEU A 132 -13.11 -6.51 -14.37
N PHE A 133 -14.36 -6.73 -14.78
CA PHE A 133 -15.41 -7.29 -13.93
C PHE A 133 -15.38 -8.82 -13.96
N VAL A 134 -14.49 -9.43 -13.16
CA VAL A 134 -14.33 -10.90 -13.09
C VAL A 134 -15.64 -11.66 -12.87
N ARG A 135 -16.62 -11.04 -12.20
CA ARG A 135 -17.98 -11.58 -12.03
C ARG A 135 -19.00 -10.70 -12.76
N GLN A 136 -19.35 -11.09 -13.97
CA GLN A 136 -20.36 -10.42 -14.79
C GLN A 136 -21.78 -10.88 -14.39
N LEU A 137 -22.39 -10.18 -13.43
CA LEU A 137 -23.77 -10.44 -13.05
C LEU A 137 -24.73 -9.76 -14.03
N LYS A 138 -25.75 -10.48 -14.52
CA LYS A 138 -26.75 -9.95 -15.47
C LYS A 138 -27.35 -8.60 -15.04
N ARG A 139 -27.56 -8.43 -13.73
CA ARG A 139 -28.13 -7.21 -13.13
C ARG A 139 -27.24 -5.95 -13.24
N TYR A 140 -25.95 -6.10 -13.57
CA TYR A 140 -24.98 -5.02 -13.65
C TYR A 140 -24.27 -4.97 -15.02
N LYS A 141 -24.87 -5.57 -16.06
CA LYS A 141 -24.26 -5.66 -17.39
C LYS A 141 -23.96 -4.30 -18.03
N ASN A 142 -24.78 -3.29 -17.73
CA ASN A 142 -24.66 -1.97 -18.33
C ASN A 142 -23.67 -1.07 -17.56
N VAL A 143 -23.07 -1.56 -16.46
CA VAL A 143 -22.15 -0.76 -15.64
C VAL A 143 -20.88 -0.38 -16.39
N PRO A 144 -20.18 -1.30 -17.10
CA PRO A 144 -19.03 -0.93 -17.92
C PRO A 144 -19.38 0.12 -18.98
N GLU A 145 -20.45 -0.12 -19.75
CA GLU A 145 -20.93 0.80 -20.80
C GLU A 145 -21.26 2.20 -20.25
N TRP A 146 -21.81 2.28 -19.03
CA TRP A 146 -22.12 3.55 -18.36
C TRP A 146 -20.89 4.37 -17.97
N PHE A 147 -19.77 3.71 -17.67
CA PHE A 147 -18.49 4.39 -17.42
C PHE A 147 -17.75 4.68 -18.72
N GLU A 148 -17.78 3.76 -19.70
CA GLU A 148 -17.20 4.00 -21.04
C GLU A 148 -17.83 5.23 -21.70
N GLY A 149 -19.16 5.38 -21.64
CA GLY A 149 -19.85 6.54 -22.21
C GLY A 149 -19.59 7.88 -21.51
N ARG A 150 -18.84 7.89 -20.40
CA ARG A 150 -18.43 9.10 -19.65
C ARG A 150 -16.93 9.17 -19.45
N ASP A 151 -16.16 8.45 -20.27
CA ASP A 151 -14.69 8.37 -20.18
C ASP A 151 -14.17 8.03 -18.76
N GLY A 152 -14.95 7.25 -18.01
CA GLY A 152 -14.61 6.82 -16.66
C GLY A 152 -14.88 7.85 -15.55
N GLU A 153 -15.63 8.92 -15.81
CA GLU A 153 -16.01 9.88 -14.76
C GLU A 153 -16.69 9.18 -13.57
N GLY A 154 -16.21 9.48 -12.35
CA GLY A 154 -16.68 8.86 -11.11
C GLY A 154 -16.16 7.44 -10.86
N LEU A 155 -15.25 6.93 -11.70
CA LEU A 155 -14.59 5.63 -11.53
C LEU A 155 -13.19 5.79 -10.91
N LEU A 156 -12.89 4.98 -9.90
CA LEU A 156 -11.52 4.76 -9.43
C LEU A 156 -11.09 3.32 -9.74
N ILE A 157 -9.97 3.15 -10.43
CA ILE A 157 -9.38 1.83 -10.71
C ILE A 157 -8.07 1.69 -9.94
N MET A 158 -7.93 0.60 -9.19
CA MET A 158 -6.74 0.30 -8.39
C MET A 158 -6.02 -0.89 -9.00
N PHE A 159 -4.98 -0.62 -9.79
CA PHE A 159 -4.10 -1.62 -10.36
C PHE A 159 -3.02 -2.02 -9.35
N ASP A 160 -3.18 -3.19 -8.75
CA ASP A 160 -2.29 -3.68 -7.70
C ASP A 160 -1.25 -4.65 -8.29
N GLY A 161 0.03 -4.25 -8.30
CA GLY A 161 1.15 -5.07 -8.75
C GLY A 161 1.60 -4.81 -10.19
N TRP A 162 1.90 -3.56 -10.56
CA TRP A 162 2.45 -3.23 -11.89
C TRP A 162 3.72 -4.03 -12.23
N ASP A 163 4.55 -4.30 -11.23
CA ASP A 163 5.74 -5.14 -11.37
C ASP A 163 5.45 -6.61 -11.70
N GLU A 164 4.20 -7.05 -11.56
CA GLU A 164 3.75 -8.42 -11.86
C GLU A 164 3.38 -8.61 -13.35
N LEU A 165 3.23 -7.52 -14.12
CA LEU A 165 3.01 -7.59 -15.57
C LEU A 165 4.33 -7.88 -16.32
N SER A 166 4.22 -8.59 -17.43
CA SER A 166 5.32 -8.72 -18.40
C SER A 166 5.59 -7.40 -19.11
N GLU A 167 6.78 -7.21 -19.66
CA GLU A 167 7.15 -6.00 -20.40
C GLU A 167 6.18 -5.70 -21.56
N GLN A 168 5.76 -6.74 -22.30
CA GLN A 168 4.77 -6.60 -23.36
C GLN A 168 3.44 -6.05 -22.83
N LEU A 169 2.92 -6.60 -21.72
CA LEU A 169 1.65 -6.15 -21.14
C LEU A 169 1.76 -4.74 -20.55
N ARG A 170 2.93 -4.34 -20.04
CA ARG A 170 3.16 -2.95 -19.59
C ARG A 170 3.09 -1.93 -20.72
N GLN A 171 3.22 -2.36 -21.98
CA GLN A 171 3.18 -1.48 -23.15
C GLN A 171 1.83 -1.51 -23.88
N SER A 172 1.15 -2.65 -23.92
CA SER A 172 -0.04 -2.84 -24.78
C SER A 172 -1.31 -3.30 -24.07
N SER A 173 -1.30 -3.43 -22.74
CA SER A 173 -2.52 -3.81 -22.01
C SER A 173 -3.51 -2.65 -21.89
N LEU A 174 -4.79 -3.00 -21.66
CA LEU A 174 -5.81 -2.04 -21.26
C LEU A 174 -5.40 -1.26 -20.00
N ALA A 175 -4.75 -1.94 -19.03
CA ALA A 175 -4.27 -1.29 -17.82
C ALA A 175 -3.26 -0.19 -18.14
N ALA A 176 -2.30 -0.45 -19.03
CA ALA A 176 -1.34 0.56 -19.49
C ALA A 176 -2.05 1.75 -20.17
N SER A 177 -2.99 1.47 -21.08
CA SER A 177 -3.75 2.50 -21.80
C SER A 177 -4.56 3.41 -20.85
N ILE A 178 -5.21 2.82 -19.83
CA ILE A 178 -5.94 3.57 -18.80
C ILE A 178 -4.99 4.42 -17.93
N ILE A 179 -3.85 3.84 -17.52
CA ILE A 179 -2.83 4.53 -16.73
C ILE A 179 -2.31 5.76 -17.48
N CYS A 180 -2.04 5.62 -18.78
CA CYS A 180 -1.55 6.68 -19.67
C CYS A 180 -2.61 7.71 -20.09
N LYS A 181 -3.89 7.53 -19.72
CA LYS A 181 -5.04 8.33 -20.17
C LYS A 181 -5.38 8.19 -21.67
N ASP A 182 -4.88 7.16 -22.34
CA ASP A 182 -5.29 6.85 -23.72
C ASP A 182 -6.73 6.33 -23.77
N GLU A 183 -7.16 5.67 -22.68
CA GLU A 183 -8.55 5.27 -22.43
C GLU A 183 -9.02 5.73 -21.05
N LEU A 184 -10.32 6.04 -20.92
CA LEU A 184 -10.95 6.46 -19.67
C LEU A 184 -10.21 7.63 -18.99
N ASP A 185 -9.94 8.69 -19.74
CA ASP A 185 -9.22 9.89 -19.28
C ASP A 185 -9.75 10.44 -17.94
N GLN A 186 -11.07 10.47 -17.78
CA GLN A 186 -11.75 11.06 -16.62
C GLN A 186 -11.78 10.13 -15.39
N CYS A 187 -11.35 8.87 -15.51
CA CYS A 187 -11.22 8.01 -14.35
C CYS A 187 -10.05 8.43 -13.45
N SER A 188 -10.07 8.02 -12.19
CA SER A 188 -8.90 8.08 -11.32
C SER A 188 -8.24 6.70 -11.24
N VAL A 189 -6.91 6.69 -11.09
CA VAL A 189 -6.12 5.47 -11.05
C VAL A 189 -5.16 5.49 -9.87
N ILE A 190 -5.12 4.39 -9.13
CA ILE A 190 -4.02 4.06 -8.21
C ILE A 190 -3.25 2.89 -8.82
N VAL A 191 -1.94 3.02 -8.92
CA VAL A 191 -1.05 1.94 -9.37
C VAL A 191 -0.06 1.61 -8.26
N THR A 192 -0.01 0.35 -7.83
CA THR A 192 1.05 -0.10 -6.92
C THR A 192 2.20 -0.76 -7.68
N SER A 193 3.43 -0.50 -7.27
CA SER A 193 4.60 -1.19 -7.84
C SER A 193 5.72 -1.35 -6.81
N ARG A 194 6.65 -2.27 -7.04
CA ARG A 194 7.92 -2.28 -6.30
C ARG A 194 8.78 -1.10 -6.72
N SER A 195 9.57 -0.57 -5.79
CA SER A 195 10.39 0.64 -6.04
C SER A 195 11.39 0.51 -7.21
N TYR A 196 11.85 -0.71 -7.54
CA TYR A 196 12.73 -0.89 -8.71
C TYR A 196 11.98 -0.84 -10.06
N ALA A 197 10.67 -1.09 -10.04
CA ALA A 197 9.83 -1.11 -11.24
C ALA A 197 9.01 0.19 -11.39
N SER A 198 8.96 1.04 -10.37
CA SER A 198 8.23 2.29 -10.41
C SER A 198 8.84 3.31 -11.38
N THR A 199 10.14 3.24 -11.71
CA THR A 199 10.74 4.12 -12.72
C THR A 199 10.07 3.96 -14.08
N SER A 200 9.91 2.72 -14.56
CA SER A 200 9.22 2.44 -15.83
C SER A 200 7.75 2.89 -15.83
N LEU A 201 7.11 2.89 -14.67
CA LEU A 201 5.74 3.36 -14.49
C LEU A 201 5.67 4.90 -14.53
N LEU A 202 6.61 5.58 -13.90
CA LEU A 202 6.69 7.03 -13.88
C LEU A 202 7.03 7.59 -15.27
N GLU A 203 7.82 6.88 -16.06
CA GLU A 203 8.13 7.25 -17.45
C GLU A 203 6.90 7.25 -18.36
N ILE A 204 6.01 6.26 -18.21
CA ILE A 204 4.80 6.18 -19.03
C ILE A 204 3.66 7.08 -18.51
N MET A 205 3.67 7.41 -17.21
CA MET A 205 2.60 8.16 -16.58
C MET A 205 2.91 9.66 -16.58
N SER A 206 2.72 10.29 -17.75
CA SER A 206 3.02 11.72 -18.00
C SER A 206 2.21 12.71 -17.15
N ASN A 207 1.05 12.30 -16.62
CA ASN A 207 0.14 13.15 -15.85
C ASN A 207 0.05 12.71 -14.38
N LEU A 208 1.18 12.45 -13.75
CA LEU A 208 1.27 12.06 -12.34
C LEU A 208 0.71 13.16 -11.42
N SER A 209 -0.36 12.83 -10.69
CA SER A 209 -0.91 13.72 -9.66
C SER A 209 -0.15 13.58 -8.34
N ARG A 210 0.25 12.35 -7.99
CA ARG A 210 0.93 12.07 -6.72
C ARG A 210 1.78 10.81 -6.77
N HIS A 211 2.98 10.88 -6.22
CA HIS A 211 3.83 9.73 -5.93
C HIS A 211 3.93 9.51 -4.43
N VAL A 212 3.37 8.40 -3.96
CA VAL A 212 3.42 7.96 -2.56
C VAL A 212 4.39 6.78 -2.43
N GLN A 213 5.26 6.84 -1.44
CA GLN A 213 6.07 5.72 -1.00
C GLN A 213 5.58 5.21 0.35
N VAL A 214 5.33 3.89 0.43
CA VAL A 214 5.04 3.21 1.68
C VAL A 214 6.36 2.88 2.36
N ILE A 215 6.62 3.50 3.51
CA ILE A 215 7.87 3.32 4.25
C ILE A 215 7.77 2.26 5.35
N GLY A 216 6.56 1.78 5.66
CA GLY A 216 6.32 0.73 6.68
C GLY A 216 5.88 1.33 8.01
N PHE A 217 6.27 0.72 9.13
CA PHE A 217 5.97 1.23 10.47
C PHE A 217 7.08 2.19 10.93
N SER A 218 6.70 3.34 11.49
CA SER A 218 7.65 4.20 12.20
C SER A 218 8.16 3.53 13.47
N GLY A 219 9.26 4.00 14.06
CA GLY A 219 9.78 3.46 15.32
C GLY A 219 8.74 3.43 16.45
N GLU A 220 7.95 4.50 16.58
CA GLU A 220 6.83 4.59 17.55
C GLU A 220 5.76 3.53 17.28
N GLU A 221 5.47 3.28 16.02
CA GLU A 221 4.44 2.35 15.61
C GLU A 221 4.87 0.89 15.74
N ILE A 222 6.15 0.59 15.52
CA ILE A 222 6.73 -0.72 15.82
C ILE A 222 6.59 -1.01 17.32
N SER A 223 6.93 -0.05 18.17
CA SER A 223 6.77 -0.19 19.63
C SER A 223 5.32 -0.47 20.01
N THR A 224 4.39 0.24 19.39
CA THR A 224 2.97 0.09 19.68
C THR A 224 2.44 -1.28 19.22
N VAL A 225 2.83 -1.75 18.04
CA VAL A 225 2.53 -3.13 17.60
C VAL A 225 3.14 -4.15 18.56
N ILE A 226 4.39 -4.00 18.97
CA ILE A 226 5.02 -4.96 19.90
C ILE A 226 4.22 -5.04 21.21
N ILE A 227 3.92 -3.90 21.83
CA ILE A 227 3.18 -3.81 23.11
C ILE A 227 1.76 -4.33 22.98
N GLN A 228 1.02 -3.85 21.98
CA GLN A 228 -0.43 -4.09 21.95
C GLN A 228 -0.79 -5.44 21.35
N THR A 229 0.16 -6.06 20.64
CA THR A 229 -0.18 -7.13 19.71
C THR A 229 0.63 -8.40 19.89
N LEU A 230 1.94 -8.30 20.11
CA LEU A 230 2.80 -9.46 20.27
C LEU A 230 2.96 -9.88 21.74
N GLN A 231 2.89 -8.93 22.67
CA GLN A 231 3.16 -9.18 24.09
C GLN A 231 2.16 -8.50 25.02
N LYS A 232 1.26 -9.28 25.65
CA LYS A 232 0.45 -8.79 26.78
C LYS A 232 1.29 -8.48 28.02
N ASP A 233 2.51 -9.02 28.07
CA ASP A 233 3.46 -8.74 29.14
C ASP A 233 4.22 -7.44 28.85
N THR A 234 3.88 -6.39 29.60
CA THR A 234 4.48 -5.06 29.48
C THR A 234 5.99 -5.03 29.71
N LYS A 235 6.57 -5.96 30.48
CA LYS A 235 8.03 -5.99 30.69
C LYS A 235 8.76 -6.52 29.46
N LEU A 236 8.28 -7.63 28.89
CA LEU A 236 8.86 -8.20 27.68
C LEU A 236 8.66 -7.29 26.47
N ALA A 237 7.51 -6.59 26.38
CA ALA A 237 7.31 -5.58 25.37
C ALA A 237 8.33 -4.43 25.47
N GLN A 238 8.67 -3.99 26.68
CA GLN A 238 9.70 -2.97 26.90
C GLN A 238 11.10 -3.47 26.53
N GLU A 239 11.46 -4.71 26.89
CA GLU A 239 12.75 -5.33 26.50
C GLU A 239 12.91 -5.38 24.97
N LEU A 240 11.84 -5.70 24.25
CA LEU A 240 11.81 -5.73 22.79
C LEU A 240 11.94 -4.33 22.15
N ILE A 241 11.35 -3.32 22.77
CA ILE A 241 11.46 -1.92 22.33
C ILE A 241 12.88 -1.41 22.55
N ASP A 242 13.44 -1.67 23.73
CA ASP A 242 14.79 -1.25 24.10
C ASP A 242 15.81 -1.88 23.14
N GLU A 243 15.67 -3.16 22.79
CA GLU A 243 16.54 -3.82 21.81
C GLU A 243 16.37 -3.27 20.39
N ASN A 244 15.14 -3.00 19.94
CA ASN A 244 14.92 -2.39 18.63
C ASN A 244 15.49 -0.96 18.54
N THR A 245 15.54 -0.24 19.67
CA THR A 245 16.14 1.08 19.80
C THR A 245 17.68 1.00 19.84
N GLU A 246 18.23 -0.01 20.54
CA GLU A 246 19.67 -0.31 20.66
C GLU A 246 20.25 -1.05 19.45
N ARG A 247 19.45 -1.31 18.40
CA ARG A 247 19.88 -1.96 17.14
C ARG A 247 21.02 -1.22 16.40
N ASN A 248 21.44 -0.06 16.91
CA ASN A 248 22.62 0.69 16.47
C ASN A 248 23.91 0.39 17.28
N LYS A 249 23.90 -0.48 18.31
CA LYS A 249 25.09 -0.86 19.09
C LYS A 249 25.12 -2.35 19.46
N TYR A 250 25.90 -3.11 18.69
CA TYR A 250 26.66 -4.30 19.12
C TYR A 250 26.02 -5.22 20.19
N LYS A 251 24.90 -5.88 19.91
CA LYS A 251 24.47 -7.06 20.67
C LYS A 251 24.13 -8.22 19.74
N SER A 252 24.79 -9.36 19.94
CA SER A 252 24.76 -10.51 19.05
C SER A 252 23.62 -11.51 19.31
N HIS A 253 22.96 -11.48 20.49
CA HIS A 253 21.81 -12.34 20.79
C HIS A 253 20.88 -11.73 21.84
N PHE A 254 19.57 -11.68 21.54
CA PHE A 254 18.51 -11.35 22.47
C PHE A 254 18.29 -12.50 23.44
N THR A 255 18.24 -12.21 24.74
CA THR A 255 17.88 -13.19 25.77
C THR A 255 16.83 -12.57 26.68
N THR A 256 15.79 -13.34 26.99
CA THR A 256 14.75 -12.94 27.96
C THR A 256 14.85 -13.81 29.21
N THR A 257 14.47 -13.24 30.36
CA THR A 257 14.35 -14.00 31.62
C THR A 257 13.00 -14.73 31.75
N HIS A 258 12.09 -14.54 30.78
CA HIS A 258 10.74 -15.09 30.80
C HIS A 258 10.66 -16.52 30.24
N SER A 259 9.96 -17.40 30.96
CA SER A 259 9.82 -18.84 30.61
C SER A 259 8.57 -19.17 29.80
N SER A 260 7.74 -18.18 29.46
CA SER A 260 6.51 -18.44 28.70
C SER A 260 6.83 -18.90 27.28
N LYS A 261 6.03 -19.83 26.75
CA LYS A 261 6.25 -20.42 25.42
C LYS A 261 6.22 -19.38 24.31
N ASP A 262 5.34 -18.38 24.43
CA ASP A 262 5.19 -17.29 23.47
C ASP A 262 6.38 -16.30 23.55
N SER A 263 6.89 -16.05 24.76
CA SER A 263 8.11 -15.26 24.99
C SER A 263 9.33 -15.91 24.36
N GLN A 264 9.50 -17.23 24.54
CA GLN A 264 10.60 -17.97 23.94
C GLN A 264 10.49 -18.04 22.40
N LEU A 265 9.28 -18.11 21.86
CA LEU A 265 9.03 -18.05 20.41
C LEU A 265 9.40 -16.68 19.82
N ALA A 266 9.00 -15.59 20.48
CA ALA A 266 9.33 -14.23 20.05
C ALA A 266 10.85 -13.99 20.04
N VAL A 267 11.55 -14.38 21.11
CA VAL A 267 13.02 -14.28 21.21
C VAL A 267 13.73 -15.10 20.14
N LYS A 268 13.25 -16.32 19.89
CA LYS A 268 13.79 -17.17 18.83
C LYS A 268 13.61 -16.52 17.45
N LEU A 269 12.43 -15.97 17.16
CA LEU A 269 12.16 -15.25 15.91
C LEU A 269 13.11 -14.05 15.70
N ILE A 270 13.41 -13.31 16.76
CA ILE A 270 14.30 -12.14 16.70
C ILE A 270 15.75 -12.56 16.44
N ASN A 271 16.22 -13.58 17.14
CA ASN A 271 17.56 -14.14 16.93
C ASN A 271 17.68 -14.79 15.54
N ASP A 272 16.66 -15.49 15.06
CA ASP A 272 16.63 -16.07 13.70
C ASP A 272 16.63 -14.99 12.60
N LEU A 273 16.12 -13.79 12.89
CA LEU A 273 16.20 -12.62 12.01
C LEU A 273 17.59 -11.98 11.99
N GLN A 274 18.39 -12.08 13.06
CA GLN A 274 19.79 -11.64 13.08
C GLN A 274 20.67 -12.51 12.18
N VAL A 275 20.49 -13.84 12.20
CA VAL A 275 21.31 -14.80 11.42
C VAL A 275 21.13 -14.66 9.90
N ARG A 276 20.04 -14.05 9.43
CA ARG A 276 19.78 -13.86 7.98
C ARG A 276 20.37 -12.56 7.40
N ASN A 277 20.95 -11.70 8.23
CA ASN A 277 21.59 -10.45 7.84
C ASN A 277 23.13 -10.54 7.80
N GLU A 278 23.71 -11.72 8.04
CA GLU A 278 25.11 -12.08 7.74
C GLU A 278 25.18 -12.84 6.40
#